data_AF-A0A537VPP9-F1
#
_entry.id   AF-A0A537VPP9-F1
#
_cell.length_a   1.000
_cell.length_b   1.000
_cell.length_c   1.000
_cell.angle_alpha   90.00
_cell.angle_beta   90.00
_cell.angle_gamma   90.00
#
_symmetry.space_group_name_H-M   'P 1'
#
loop_
_entity.id
_entity.type
_entity.pdbx_description
1 polymer ?
#
loop_
_entity_poly.entity_id
_entity_poly.type
_entity_poly.pdbx_seq_one_letter_code
_entity_poly.pdbx_strand_id
1 'polypeptide(L)'
;MTDDWRQQPGRARRISFPKLAIVAVIAGAALASACSQPSDSQQTAQQQASDQQARKEADEKAWADAEKAGTAAAYTAYLQNFGSGAHVSEASQRIVALNETARKASDEKAWADAEKAGTAAAYTAYIQSFGGGAHVAEARQRVAELSRKEADDKAWADAVRAGTAAALTAYTQNFSSGAHVAEARQRLATLDEQARKDADDKAWADADKAGTAAAFNGYIQKFGSGAHVAEARQRLAAFDEQARKEADEKAWADAEKAGTASAFTSYVQKFGSGAHVAEARKRAAALETQGRKEVPTIDIQKTCQLAAGAMVKLMGGTTTEQDINACLDSEQKARDQIIKDRATYSSADKVQCMRTGVYLPSYVEWLTCLEMERDVRKMQQEERFGAGPWTLPRVKPAINSVGR
;
A
#
# COMPACT_ATOMS: atom_id res chain seq x y z
N MET A 1 34.86 1.23 -23.53
CA MET A 1 35.25 0.71 -24.84
C MET A 1 34.56 1.56 -25.89
N THR A 2 35.41 2.20 -26.68
CA THR A 2 35.19 3.00 -27.88
C THR A 2 34.16 2.39 -28.83
N ASP A 3 33.33 3.22 -29.48
CA ASP A 3 33.39 3.25 -30.93
C ASP A 3 32.90 4.59 -31.51
N ASP A 4 33.77 5.08 -32.38
CA ASP A 4 33.84 6.35 -33.11
C ASP A 4 33.29 6.09 -34.51
N TRP A 5 32.34 6.90 -35.00
CA TRP A 5 32.08 6.99 -36.43
C TRP A 5 31.88 8.44 -36.87
N ARG A 6 33.03 9.03 -37.22
CA ARG A 6 33.17 10.15 -38.15
C ARG A 6 32.39 9.92 -39.45
N GLN A 7 31.75 10.96 -39.96
CA GLN A 7 31.57 11.14 -41.40
C GLN A 7 32.18 12.48 -41.83
N GLN A 8 33.12 12.40 -42.78
CA GLN A 8 33.75 13.51 -43.48
C GLN A 8 33.03 13.82 -44.81
N PRO A 9 33.21 15.03 -45.37
CA PRO A 9 32.39 15.56 -46.46
C PRO A 9 32.90 15.18 -47.87
N GLY A 10 31.94 14.89 -48.76
CA GLY A 10 32.18 14.57 -50.17
C GLY A 10 32.32 15.81 -51.05
N ARG A 11 33.47 15.88 -51.73
CA ARG A 11 33.99 16.91 -52.64
C ARG A 11 33.07 17.26 -53.83
N ALA A 12 32.99 18.56 -54.14
CA ALA A 12 32.54 19.07 -55.42
C ALA A 12 33.56 18.73 -56.53
N ARG A 13 33.09 18.07 -57.60
CA ARG A 13 33.90 17.65 -58.75
C ARG A 13 33.64 18.61 -59.91
N ARG A 14 34.60 19.50 -60.19
CA ARG A 14 34.71 20.19 -61.49
C ARG A 14 35.13 19.16 -62.54
N ILE A 15 34.47 19.17 -63.70
CA ILE A 15 34.92 18.47 -64.90
C ILE A 15 34.91 19.46 -66.05
N SER A 16 36.10 19.63 -66.64
CA SER A 16 36.41 20.44 -67.81
C SER A 16 36.47 19.58 -69.08
N PHE A 17 36.45 20.30 -70.21
CA PHE A 17 36.99 19.98 -71.55
C PHE A 17 36.05 19.31 -72.58
N PRO A 18 36.31 19.44 -73.91
CA PRO A 18 37.44 20.09 -74.58
C PRO A 18 37.10 21.08 -75.72
N LYS A 19 38.10 21.93 -76.01
CA LYS A 19 38.31 22.59 -77.30
C LYS A 19 38.84 21.57 -78.30
N LEU A 20 38.37 21.66 -79.55
CA LEU A 20 39.01 21.01 -80.70
C LEU A 20 39.35 22.10 -81.73
N ALA A 21 40.62 22.12 -82.12
CA ALA A 21 41.22 23.00 -83.10
C ALA A 21 41.89 22.13 -84.17
N ILE A 22 41.69 22.43 -85.46
CA ILE A 22 42.58 22.02 -86.57
C ILE A 22 42.65 23.16 -87.63
N VAL A 23 43.67 24.01 -87.45
CA VAL A 23 44.81 24.33 -88.35
C VAL A 23 44.65 24.39 -89.89
N ALA A 24 44.77 25.63 -90.39
CA ALA A 24 45.66 26.23 -91.42
C ALA A 24 45.77 25.71 -92.88
N VAL A 25 45.82 26.66 -93.85
CA VAL A 25 47.05 27.11 -94.58
C VAL A 25 46.76 28.09 -95.75
N ILE A 26 47.38 29.29 -95.66
CA ILE A 26 48.12 30.13 -96.64
C ILE A 26 47.45 30.61 -97.96
N ALA A 27 47.34 31.94 -98.16
CA ALA A 27 48.22 32.75 -99.05
C ALA A 27 47.69 34.18 -99.30
N GLY A 28 48.58 35.18 -99.22
CA GLY A 28 48.64 36.29 -100.19
C GLY A 28 47.84 37.55 -99.89
N ALA A 29 48.53 38.57 -99.36
CA ALA A 29 48.07 39.95 -99.31
C ALA A 29 48.17 40.65 -100.68
N ALA A 30 47.20 41.50 -101.00
CA ALA A 30 47.43 42.73 -101.77
C ALA A 30 46.32 43.75 -101.45
N LEU A 31 46.74 44.93 -100.99
CA LEU A 31 45.89 46.09 -100.69
C LEU A 31 45.40 46.75 -101.98
N ALA A 32 44.09 47.02 -102.06
CA ALA A 32 43.55 48.08 -102.92
C ALA A 32 42.22 48.61 -102.35
N SER A 33 42.27 49.89 -101.98
CA SER A 33 41.22 50.92 -102.09
C SER A 33 39.73 50.55 -101.91
N ALA A 34 39.20 51.01 -100.77
CA ALA A 34 38.02 51.86 -100.59
C ALA A 34 36.80 51.76 -101.54
N CYS A 35 35.63 51.74 -100.88
CA CYS A 35 34.25 51.96 -101.33
C CYS A 35 33.46 50.69 -101.68
N SER A 36 33.01 49.98 -100.64
CA SER A 36 31.94 48.99 -100.70
C SER A 36 30.59 49.66 -100.97
N GLN A 37 29.84 49.08 -101.92
CA GLN A 37 28.55 49.55 -102.42
C GLN A 37 27.43 49.46 -101.35
N PRO A 38 26.43 50.37 -101.36
CA PRO A 38 25.28 50.36 -100.44
C PRO A 38 24.05 49.57 -100.93
N SER A 39 24.19 48.68 -101.91
CA SER A 39 23.05 48.00 -102.57
C SER A 39 22.69 46.63 -101.97
N ASP A 40 23.61 45.94 -101.29
CA ASP A 40 23.31 44.66 -100.61
C ASP A 40 22.55 44.85 -99.29
N SER A 41 22.68 46.03 -98.66
CA SER A 41 22.04 46.39 -97.39
C SER A 41 20.54 46.68 -97.51
N GLN A 42 20.04 47.06 -98.69
CA GLN A 42 18.60 47.27 -98.93
C GLN A 42 17.85 45.97 -99.23
N GLN A 43 18.43 45.03 -99.98
CA GLN A 43 17.83 43.71 -100.24
C GLN A 43 17.84 42.81 -98.99
N THR A 44 18.92 42.84 -98.19
CA THR A 44 18.94 42.12 -96.90
C THR A 44 17.98 42.70 -95.88
N ALA A 45 17.75 44.01 -95.83
CA ALA A 45 16.78 44.64 -94.93
C ALA A 45 15.31 44.30 -95.29
N GLN A 46 14.96 44.22 -96.58
CA GLN A 46 13.62 43.81 -97.02
C GLN A 46 13.35 42.32 -96.75
N GLN A 47 14.35 41.46 -96.91
CA GLN A 47 14.22 40.02 -96.64
C GLN A 47 14.21 39.72 -95.13
N GLN A 48 14.99 40.45 -94.33
CA GLN A 48 14.92 40.38 -92.87
C GLN A 48 13.55 40.84 -92.33
N ALA A 49 12.92 41.83 -92.95
CA ALA A 49 11.58 42.29 -92.57
C ALA A 49 10.48 41.27 -92.93
N SER A 50 10.55 40.62 -94.11
CA SER A 50 9.61 39.54 -94.46
C SER A 50 9.78 38.30 -93.59
N ASP A 51 11.01 37.92 -93.27
CA ASP A 51 11.31 36.79 -92.38
C ASP A 51 10.87 37.08 -90.93
N GLN A 52 11.02 38.33 -90.48
CA GLN A 52 10.53 38.77 -89.17
C GLN A 52 8.99 38.78 -89.12
N GLN A 53 8.31 39.14 -90.21
CA GLN A 53 6.84 39.10 -90.29
C GLN A 53 6.32 37.66 -90.33
N ALA A 54 6.89 36.79 -91.17
CA ALA A 54 6.54 35.37 -91.20
C ALA A 54 6.78 34.69 -89.83
N ARG A 55 7.84 35.09 -89.12
CA ARG A 55 8.11 34.61 -87.76
C ARG A 55 7.09 35.10 -86.73
N LYS A 56 6.57 36.32 -86.86
CA LYS A 56 5.47 36.84 -86.01
C LYS A 56 4.15 36.13 -86.30
N GLU A 57 3.81 35.90 -87.56
CA GLU A 57 2.61 35.15 -87.95
C GLU A 57 2.68 33.69 -87.47
N ALA A 58 3.87 33.08 -87.52
CA ALA A 58 4.13 31.76 -86.95
C ALA A 58 4.05 31.74 -85.40
N ASP A 59 4.52 32.80 -84.73
CA ASP A 59 4.43 32.99 -83.27
C ASP A 59 2.96 33.05 -82.81
N GLU A 60 2.15 33.91 -83.45
CA GLU A 60 0.71 34.05 -83.17
C GLU A 60 -0.06 32.75 -83.46
N LYS A 61 0.28 32.06 -84.56
CA LYS A 61 -0.35 30.77 -84.86
C LYS A 61 -0.01 29.70 -83.81
N ALA A 62 1.26 29.60 -83.42
CA ALA A 62 1.69 28.64 -82.41
C ALA A 62 1.11 28.96 -81.02
N TRP A 63 0.94 30.24 -80.70
CA TRP A 63 0.24 30.70 -79.51
C TRP A 63 -1.24 30.28 -79.53
N ALA A 64 -1.98 30.57 -80.61
CA ALA A 64 -3.38 30.17 -80.74
C ALA A 64 -3.59 28.64 -80.64
N ASP A 65 -2.68 27.85 -81.21
CA ASP A 65 -2.68 26.39 -81.09
C ASP A 65 -2.41 25.94 -79.63
N ALA A 66 -1.53 26.62 -78.90
CA ALA A 66 -1.26 26.36 -77.48
C ALA A 66 -2.44 26.77 -76.58
N GLU A 67 -3.09 27.90 -76.85
CA GLU A 67 -4.31 28.32 -76.16
C GLU A 67 -5.46 27.33 -76.35
N LYS A 68 -5.66 26.88 -77.58
CA LYS A 68 -6.68 25.89 -77.91
C LYS A 68 -6.45 24.55 -77.21
N ALA A 69 -5.19 24.13 -77.08
CA ALA A 69 -4.84 22.91 -76.35
C ALA A 69 -4.94 23.08 -74.84
N GLY A 70 -4.63 24.26 -74.29
CA GLY A 70 -4.84 24.60 -72.88
C GLY A 70 -4.04 23.75 -71.88
N THR A 71 -2.95 23.09 -72.30
CA THR A 71 -2.15 22.20 -71.44
C THR A 71 -0.76 22.75 -71.20
N ALA A 72 -0.16 22.38 -70.06
CA ALA A 72 1.22 22.74 -69.75
C ALA A 72 2.20 22.25 -70.83
N ALA A 73 1.94 21.09 -71.44
CA ALA A 73 2.73 20.55 -72.55
C ALA A 73 2.68 21.43 -73.80
N ALA A 74 1.50 21.94 -74.17
CA ALA A 74 1.33 22.80 -75.34
C ALA A 74 2.03 24.16 -75.17
N TYR A 75 1.89 24.79 -74.00
CA TYR A 75 2.61 26.03 -73.69
C TYR A 75 4.13 25.82 -73.58
N THR A 76 4.57 24.65 -73.09
CA THR A 76 6.00 24.28 -73.06
C THR A 76 6.56 24.13 -74.47
N ALA A 77 5.82 23.48 -75.38
CA ALA A 77 6.20 23.36 -76.79
C ALA A 77 6.26 24.73 -77.49
N TYR A 78 5.34 25.65 -77.17
CA TYR A 78 5.40 27.03 -77.62
C TYR A 78 6.70 27.72 -77.15
N LEU A 79 7.04 27.64 -75.85
CA LEU A 79 8.26 28.24 -75.30
C LEU A 79 9.55 27.66 -75.89
N GLN A 80 9.56 26.38 -76.26
CA GLN A 80 10.70 25.72 -76.93
C GLN A 80 10.94 26.26 -78.34
N ASN A 81 9.88 26.55 -79.09
CA ASN A 81 9.96 27.03 -80.47
C ASN A 81 10.06 28.57 -80.56
N PHE A 82 9.52 29.29 -79.57
CA PHE A 82 9.37 30.76 -79.55
C PHE A 82 9.83 31.40 -78.23
N GLY A 83 11.03 31.05 -77.75
CA GLY A 83 11.58 31.53 -76.46
C GLY A 83 11.84 33.05 -76.35
N SER A 84 11.66 33.82 -77.43
CA SER A 84 11.71 35.29 -77.45
C SER A 84 10.44 35.91 -78.08
N GLY A 85 9.36 35.14 -78.20
CA GLY A 85 8.07 35.57 -78.75
C GLY A 85 7.29 36.49 -77.82
N ALA A 86 6.20 37.09 -78.32
CA ALA A 86 5.43 38.07 -77.56
C ALA A 86 4.75 37.45 -76.31
N HIS A 87 4.36 36.17 -76.39
CA HIS A 87 3.57 35.48 -75.36
C HIS A 87 4.40 34.65 -74.36
N VAL A 88 5.73 34.83 -74.28
CA VAL A 88 6.59 34.02 -73.40
C VAL A 88 6.23 34.14 -71.91
N SER A 89 5.96 35.37 -71.45
CA SER A 89 5.55 35.62 -70.07
C SER A 89 4.21 34.97 -69.75
N GLU A 90 3.24 35.11 -70.65
CA GLU A 90 1.90 34.56 -70.49
C GLU A 90 1.90 33.03 -70.54
N ALA A 91 2.61 32.42 -71.50
CA ALA A 91 2.80 30.98 -71.58
C ALA A 91 3.41 30.42 -70.28
N SER A 92 4.41 31.10 -69.71
CA SER A 92 5.05 30.72 -68.45
C SER A 92 4.07 30.78 -67.27
N GLN A 93 3.25 31.85 -67.18
CA GLN A 93 2.23 31.98 -66.15
C GLN A 93 1.15 30.89 -66.27
N ARG A 94 0.69 30.58 -67.49
CA ARG A 94 -0.29 29.52 -67.73
C ARG A 94 0.24 28.14 -67.33
N ILE A 95 1.51 27.85 -67.60
CA ILE A 95 2.16 26.60 -67.16
C ILE A 95 2.16 26.50 -65.63
N VAL A 96 2.57 27.57 -64.93
CA VAL A 96 2.59 27.59 -63.46
C VAL A 96 1.18 27.37 -62.90
N ALA A 97 0.17 28.08 -63.41
CA ALA A 97 -1.21 27.94 -62.96
C ALA A 97 -1.80 26.53 -63.22
N LEU A 98 -1.53 25.94 -64.39
CA LEU A 98 -1.97 24.59 -64.72
C LEU A 98 -1.29 23.53 -63.84
N ASN A 99 0.02 23.66 -63.64
CA ASN A 99 0.76 22.76 -62.76
C ASN A 99 0.32 22.88 -61.30
N GLU A 100 0.03 24.10 -60.82
CA GLU A 100 -0.51 24.33 -59.48
C GLU A 100 -1.91 23.70 -59.32
N THR A 101 -2.77 23.84 -60.33
CA THR A 101 -4.10 23.23 -60.34
C THR A 101 -4.02 21.70 -60.33
N ALA A 102 -3.16 21.11 -61.16
CA ALA A 102 -2.91 19.68 -61.18
C ALA A 102 -2.35 19.17 -59.84
N ARG A 103 -1.46 19.95 -59.20
CA ARG A 103 -0.94 19.64 -57.85
C ARG A 103 -2.04 19.67 -56.80
N LYS A 104 -2.92 20.67 -56.80
CA LYS A 104 -4.06 20.77 -55.88
C LYS A 104 -5.06 19.63 -56.07
N ALA A 105 -5.37 19.27 -57.32
CA ALA A 105 -6.25 18.13 -57.60
C ALA A 105 -5.64 16.79 -57.12
N SER A 106 -4.32 16.63 -57.25
CA SER A 106 -3.61 15.45 -56.76
C SER A 106 -3.54 15.40 -55.23
N ASP A 107 -3.33 16.55 -54.57
CA ASP A 107 -3.35 16.70 -53.11
C ASP A 107 -4.72 16.31 -52.53
N GLU A 108 -5.80 16.84 -53.10
CA GLU A 108 -7.17 16.54 -52.68
C GLU A 108 -7.54 15.08 -52.88
N LYS A 109 -7.12 14.49 -54.01
CA LYS A 109 -7.32 13.05 -54.26
C LYS A 109 -6.58 12.20 -53.22
N ALA A 110 -5.32 12.51 -52.94
CA ALA A 110 -4.52 11.76 -51.98
C ALA A 110 -5.07 11.90 -50.54
N TRP A 111 -5.61 13.07 -50.20
CA TRP A 111 -6.32 13.29 -48.95
C TRP A 111 -7.59 12.43 -48.86
N ALA A 112 -8.44 12.43 -49.88
CA ALA A 112 -9.65 11.62 -49.91
C ALA A 112 -9.34 10.11 -49.83
N ASP A 113 -8.27 9.65 -50.48
CA ASP A 113 -7.80 8.26 -50.38
C ASP A 113 -7.31 7.94 -48.95
N ALA A 114 -6.66 8.89 -48.27
CA ALA A 114 -6.22 8.75 -46.87
C ALA A 114 -7.40 8.74 -45.88
N GLU A 115 -8.40 9.61 -46.06
CA GLU A 115 -9.64 9.62 -45.26
C GLU A 115 -10.41 8.32 -45.42
N LYS A 116 -10.53 7.82 -46.65
CA LYS A 116 -11.20 6.55 -46.93
C LYS A 116 -10.51 5.37 -46.25
N ALA A 117 -9.19 5.37 -46.20
CA ALA A 117 -8.44 4.34 -45.49
C ALA A 117 -8.54 4.50 -43.97
N GLY A 118 -8.56 5.74 -43.45
CA GLY A 118 -8.78 6.05 -42.05
C GLY A 118 -7.71 5.50 -41.10
N THR A 119 -6.51 5.20 -41.59
CA THR A 119 -5.41 4.62 -40.79
C THR A 119 -4.24 5.60 -40.63
N ALA A 120 -3.49 5.47 -39.53
CA ALA A 120 -2.29 6.27 -39.31
C ALA A 120 -1.28 6.12 -40.46
N ALA A 121 -1.16 4.92 -41.04
CA ALA A 121 -0.29 4.64 -42.17
C ALA A 121 -0.71 5.43 -43.44
N ALA A 122 -2.01 5.50 -43.74
CA ALA A 122 -2.50 6.21 -44.92
C ALA A 122 -2.30 7.74 -44.81
N TYR A 123 -2.60 8.33 -43.65
CA TYR A 123 -2.30 9.75 -43.41
C TYR A 123 -0.80 10.03 -43.40
N THR A 124 0.03 9.11 -42.91
CA THR A 124 1.48 9.23 -43.00
C THR A 124 1.97 9.21 -44.44
N ALA A 125 1.43 8.34 -45.29
CA ALA A 125 1.75 8.30 -46.72
C ALA A 125 1.34 9.59 -47.46
N TYR A 126 0.19 10.17 -47.09
CA TYR A 126 -0.23 11.50 -47.57
C TYR A 126 0.79 12.58 -47.20
N ILE A 127 1.18 12.68 -45.92
CA ILE A 127 2.17 13.67 -45.45
C ILE A 127 3.51 13.51 -46.17
N GLN A 128 3.95 12.27 -46.43
CA GLN A 128 5.20 12.00 -47.17
C GLN A 128 5.13 12.46 -48.63
N SER A 129 3.97 12.30 -49.27
CA SER A 129 3.75 12.66 -50.67
C SER A 129 3.46 14.16 -50.86
N PHE A 130 2.83 14.80 -49.87
CA PHE A 130 2.34 16.18 -49.91
C PHE A 130 2.74 16.98 -48.66
N GLY A 131 4.03 17.04 -48.32
CA GLY A 131 4.52 17.67 -47.07
C GLY A 131 4.21 19.16 -46.88
N GLY A 132 3.73 19.86 -47.92
CA GLY A 132 3.20 21.23 -47.88
C GLY A 132 1.80 21.35 -48.49
N GLY A 133 1.02 20.26 -48.47
CA GLY A 133 -0.38 20.22 -48.87
C GLY A 133 -1.30 20.88 -47.84
N ALA A 134 -2.54 21.16 -48.23
CA ALA A 134 -3.49 21.87 -47.38
C ALA A 134 -3.88 21.08 -46.11
N HIS A 135 -3.86 19.74 -46.18
CA HIS A 135 -4.35 18.86 -45.13
C HIS A 135 -3.26 18.31 -44.21
N VAL A 136 -2.00 18.75 -44.34
CA VAL A 136 -0.87 18.20 -43.56
C VAL A 136 -1.07 18.35 -42.05
N ALA A 137 -1.61 19.49 -41.62
CA ALA A 137 -1.86 19.74 -40.20
C ALA A 137 -2.92 18.78 -39.64
N GLU A 138 -4.03 18.61 -40.36
CA GLU A 138 -5.08 17.67 -39.97
C GLU A 138 -4.57 16.22 -40.03
N ALA A 139 -3.88 15.83 -41.09
CA ALA A 139 -3.28 14.51 -41.23
C ALA A 139 -2.37 14.17 -40.03
N ARG A 140 -1.55 15.11 -39.57
CA ARG A 140 -0.69 14.91 -38.38
C ARG A 140 -1.50 14.71 -37.10
N GLN A 141 -2.61 15.45 -36.93
CA GLN A 141 -3.51 15.26 -35.80
C GLN A 141 -4.15 13.86 -35.84
N ARG A 142 -4.65 13.43 -37.00
CA ARG A 142 -5.21 12.08 -37.19
C ARG A 142 -4.20 10.98 -36.90
N VAL A 143 -2.96 11.13 -37.37
CA VAL A 143 -1.86 10.19 -37.07
C VAL A 143 -1.60 10.11 -35.57
N ALA A 144 -1.50 11.26 -34.87
CA ALA A 144 -1.23 11.28 -33.44
C ALA A 144 -2.36 10.62 -32.63
N GLU A 145 -3.62 10.90 -32.98
CA GLU A 145 -4.80 10.30 -32.34
C GLU A 145 -4.85 8.79 -32.55
N LEU A 146 -4.76 8.33 -33.80
CA LEU A 146 -4.81 6.92 -34.15
C LEU A 146 -3.64 6.15 -33.54
N SER A 147 -2.42 6.68 -33.60
CA SER A 147 -1.24 6.04 -33.01
C SER A 147 -1.37 5.94 -31.48
N ARG A 148 -1.95 6.95 -30.82
CA ARG A 148 -2.21 6.90 -29.38
C ARG A 148 -3.24 5.82 -29.04
N LYS A 149 -4.31 5.69 -29.84
CA LYS A 149 -5.33 4.66 -29.68
C LYS A 149 -4.76 3.25 -29.88
N GLU A 150 -3.98 3.04 -30.94
CA GLU A 150 -3.30 1.76 -31.20
C GLU A 150 -2.34 1.39 -30.06
N ALA A 151 -1.59 2.37 -29.52
CA ALA A 151 -0.71 2.15 -28.38
C ALA A 151 -1.48 1.81 -27.09
N ASP A 152 -2.62 2.45 -26.84
CA ASP A 152 -3.52 2.17 -25.71
C ASP A 152 -4.07 0.73 -25.80
N ASP A 153 -4.65 0.36 -26.94
CA ASP A 153 -5.21 -0.97 -27.19
C ASP A 153 -4.13 -2.07 -27.09
N LYS A 154 -2.93 -1.80 -27.60
CA LYS A 154 -1.80 -2.73 -27.49
C LYS A 154 -1.36 -2.90 -26.03
N ALA A 155 -1.16 -1.80 -25.31
CA ALA A 155 -0.74 -1.84 -23.91
C ALA A 155 -1.78 -2.54 -23.04
N TRP A 156 -3.07 -2.31 -23.32
CA TRP A 156 -4.16 -3.02 -22.67
C TRP A 156 -4.13 -4.53 -22.95
N ALA A 157 -3.99 -4.93 -24.21
CA ALA A 157 -3.91 -6.34 -24.58
C ALA A 157 -2.72 -7.06 -23.91
N ASP A 158 -1.57 -6.37 -23.81
CA ASP A 158 -0.39 -6.89 -23.12
C ASP A 158 -0.63 -6.99 -21.59
N ALA A 159 -1.33 -6.03 -20.98
CA ALA A 159 -1.70 -6.05 -19.56
C ALA A 159 -2.71 -7.18 -19.23
N VAL A 160 -3.73 -7.36 -20.08
CA VAL A 160 -4.71 -8.45 -19.94
C VAL A 160 -4.04 -9.82 -20.11
N ARG A 161 -3.12 -9.95 -21.07
CA ARG A 161 -2.37 -11.19 -21.28
C ARG A 161 -1.49 -11.55 -20.08
N ALA A 162 -0.86 -10.56 -19.46
CA ALA A 162 -0.10 -10.76 -18.24
C ALA A 162 -1.01 -11.13 -17.05
N GLY A 163 -2.19 -10.51 -16.96
CA GLY A 163 -3.18 -10.82 -15.93
C GLY A 163 -2.74 -10.49 -14.50
N THR A 164 -1.69 -9.69 -14.33
CA THR A 164 -1.13 -9.36 -13.00
C THR A 164 -1.48 -7.94 -12.57
N ALA A 165 -1.51 -7.72 -11.26
CA ALA A 165 -1.72 -6.38 -10.70
C ALA A 165 -0.64 -5.39 -11.15
N ALA A 166 0.61 -5.85 -11.29
CA ALA A 166 1.72 -5.01 -11.78
C ALA A 166 1.48 -4.52 -13.23
N ALA A 167 1.03 -5.40 -14.12
CA ALA A 167 0.80 -5.05 -15.52
C ALA A 167 -0.40 -4.10 -15.69
N LEU A 168 -1.50 -4.35 -14.97
CA LEU A 168 -2.67 -3.47 -14.97
C LEU A 168 -2.35 -2.10 -14.35
N THR A 169 -1.55 -2.06 -13.28
CA THR A 169 -1.08 -0.81 -12.68
C THR A 169 -0.24 -0.01 -13.67
N ALA A 170 0.73 -0.65 -14.33
CA ALA A 170 1.55 0.01 -15.35
C ALA A 170 0.71 0.57 -16.51
N TYR A 171 -0.29 -0.17 -16.97
CA TYR A 171 -1.25 0.32 -17.98
C TYR A 171 -1.96 1.60 -17.49
N THR A 172 -2.58 1.58 -16.30
CA THR A 172 -3.31 2.75 -15.78
C THR A 172 -2.42 3.98 -15.52
N GLN A 173 -1.13 3.78 -15.24
CA GLN A 173 -0.16 4.87 -15.08
C GLN A 173 0.24 5.49 -16.42
N ASN A 174 0.47 4.65 -17.44
CA ASN A 174 0.89 5.10 -18.77
C ASN A 174 -0.28 5.67 -19.60
N PHE A 175 -1.50 5.19 -19.36
CA PHE A 175 -2.71 5.56 -20.08
C PHE A 175 -3.82 6.02 -19.12
N SER A 176 -3.58 7.05 -18.30
CA SER A 176 -4.50 7.50 -17.24
C SER A 176 -5.91 7.93 -17.71
N SER A 177 -6.06 8.25 -18.99
CA SER A 177 -7.33 8.58 -19.67
C SER A 177 -7.63 7.65 -20.85
N GLY A 178 -6.98 6.48 -20.91
CA GLY A 178 -7.21 5.46 -21.92
C GLY A 178 -8.60 4.83 -21.82
N ALA A 179 -9.05 4.20 -22.91
CA ALA A 179 -10.39 3.63 -23.00
C ALA A 179 -10.64 2.50 -21.99
N HIS A 180 -9.57 1.79 -21.58
CA HIS A 180 -9.68 0.58 -20.74
C HIS A 180 -9.36 0.85 -19.26
N VAL A 181 -9.16 2.09 -18.83
CA VAL A 181 -8.78 2.43 -17.44
C VAL A 181 -9.83 1.96 -16.44
N ALA A 182 -11.11 2.11 -16.74
CA ALA A 182 -12.19 1.68 -15.85
C ALA A 182 -12.16 0.16 -15.65
N GLU A 183 -11.99 -0.60 -16.74
CA GLU A 183 -11.89 -2.05 -16.69
C GLU A 183 -10.61 -2.50 -15.98
N ALA A 184 -9.47 -1.85 -16.25
CA ALA A 184 -8.20 -2.12 -15.59
C ALA A 184 -8.32 -1.97 -14.06
N ARG A 185 -8.97 -0.89 -13.59
CA ARG A 185 -9.22 -0.65 -12.16
C ARG A 185 -10.14 -1.70 -11.55
N GLN A 186 -11.17 -2.15 -12.27
CA GLN A 186 -12.05 -3.22 -11.80
C GLN A 186 -11.30 -4.55 -11.65
N ARG A 187 -10.46 -4.89 -12.63
CA ARG A 187 -9.63 -6.10 -12.58
C ARG A 187 -8.61 -6.03 -11.43
N LEU A 188 -7.99 -4.88 -11.22
CA LEU A 188 -7.11 -4.62 -10.06
C LEU A 188 -7.84 -4.86 -8.74
N ALA A 189 -9.01 -4.24 -8.54
CA ALA A 189 -9.80 -4.42 -7.32
C ALA A 189 -10.16 -5.89 -7.07
N THR A 190 -10.42 -6.66 -8.14
CA THR A 190 -10.70 -8.09 -8.05
C THR A 190 -9.47 -8.89 -7.61
N LEU A 191 -8.30 -8.59 -8.17
CA LEU A 191 -7.04 -9.22 -7.78
C LEU A 191 -6.65 -8.88 -6.34
N ASP A 192 -6.81 -7.63 -5.93
CA ASP A 192 -6.53 -7.18 -4.57
C ASP A 192 -7.47 -7.84 -3.56
N GLU A 193 -8.76 -7.95 -3.89
CA GLU A 193 -9.74 -8.66 -3.07
C GLU A 193 -9.36 -10.13 -2.91
N GLN A 194 -8.98 -10.80 -4.01
CA GLN A 194 -8.55 -12.19 -3.95
C GLN A 194 -7.28 -12.35 -3.11
N ALA A 195 -6.29 -11.47 -3.28
CA ALA A 195 -5.07 -11.49 -2.50
C ALA A 195 -5.34 -11.27 -0.99
N ARG A 196 -6.32 -10.42 -0.64
CA ARG A 196 -6.74 -10.26 0.76
C ARG A 196 -7.37 -11.52 1.32
N LYS A 197 -8.23 -12.20 0.55
CA LYS A 197 -8.85 -13.48 0.96
C LYS A 197 -7.80 -14.57 1.13
N ASP A 198 -6.90 -14.73 0.16
CA ASP A 198 -5.83 -15.72 0.24
C ASP A 198 -4.91 -15.47 1.46
N ALA A 199 -4.64 -14.20 1.77
CA ALA A 199 -3.86 -13.83 2.94
C ALA A 199 -4.60 -14.08 4.26
N ASP A 200 -5.91 -13.87 4.30
CA ASP A 200 -6.80 -14.19 5.43
C ASP A 200 -6.81 -15.70 5.69
N ASP A 201 -7.14 -16.50 4.67
CA ASP A 201 -7.18 -17.96 4.72
C ASP A 201 -5.83 -18.54 5.13
N LYS A 202 -4.73 -17.99 4.59
CA LYS A 202 -3.38 -18.41 4.98
C LYS A 202 -3.10 -18.10 6.45
N ALA A 203 -3.43 -16.90 6.92
CA ALA A 203 -3.18 -16.53 8.31
C ALA A 203 -4.03 -17.35 9.28
N TRP A 204 -5.26 -17.69 8.89
CA TRP A 204 -6.11 -18.62 9.61
C TRP A 204 -5.49 -20.02 9.66
N ALA A 205 -5.05 -20.57 8.53
CA ALA A 205 -4.41 -21.89 8.49
C ALA A 205 -3.14 -21.95 9.36
N ASP A 206 -2.34 -20.88 9.36
CA ASP A 206 -1.15 -20.77 10.22
C ASP A 206 -1.56 -20.72 11.71
N ALA A 207 -2.65 -20.03 12.06
CA ALA A 207 -3.18 -19.96 13.43
C ALA A 207 -3.81 -21.27 13.91
N ASP A 208 -4.60 -21.94 13.07
CA ASP A 208 -5.21 -23.24 13.35
C ASP A 208 -4.13 -24.32 13.53
N LYS A 209 -3.11 -24.31 12.66
CA LYS A 209 -1.93 -25.19 12.79
C LYS A 209 -1.17 -24.95 14.09
N ALA A 210 -1.02 -23.69 14.52
CA ALA A 210 -0.37 -23.38 15.79
C ALA A 210 -1.24 -23.81 16.98
N GLY A 211 -2.57 -23.69 16.87
CA GLY A 211 -3.52 -24.17 17.87
C GLY A 211 -3.35 -23.51 19.24
N THR A 212 -2.94 -22.23 19.28
CA THR A 212 -2.73 -21.51 20.55
C THR A 212 -3.58 -20.25 20.61
N ALA A 213 -3.94 -19.83 21.84
CA ALA A 213 -4.66 -18.58 22.06
C ALA A 213 -3.91 -17.35 21.51
N ALA A 214 -2.58 -17.33 21.59
CA ALA A 214 -1.78 -16.24 21.03
C ALA A 214 -1.91 -16.16 19.50
N ALA A 215 -1.90 -17.31 18.81
CA ALA A 215 -2.02 -17.35 17.35
C ALA A 215 -3.42 -16.89 16.88
N PHE A 216 -4.49 -17.36 17.52
CA PHE A 216 -5.85 -16.92 17.20
C PHE A 216 -6.07 -15.42 17.49
N ASN A 217 -5.51 -14.89 18.58
CA ASN A 217 -5.54 -13.45 18.86
C ASN A 217 -4.77 -12.64 17.80
N GLY A 218 -3.59 -13.11 17.39
CA GLY A 218 -2.80 -12.48 16.34
C GLY A 218 -3.55 -12.46 15.00
N TYR A 219 -4.25 -13.55 14.66
CA TYR A 219 -5.12 -13.61 13.49
C TYR A 219 -6.24 -12.56 13.56
N ILE A 220 -7.01 -12.51 14.66
CA ILE A 220 -8.11 -11.54 14.83
C ILE A 220 -7.61 -10.09 14.78
N GLN A 221 -6.43 -9.80 15.35
CA GLN A 221 -5.83 -8.46 15.30
C GLN A 221 -5.47 -8.05 13.87
N LYS A 222 -4.96 -8.99 13.05
CA LYS A 222 -4.57 -8.73 11.67
C LYS A 222 -5.78 -8.70 10.72
N PHE A 223 -6.79 -9.53 10.96
CA PHE A 223 -7.97 -9.71 10.11
C PHE A 223 -9.26 -9.53 10.91
N GLY A 224 -9.51 -8.34 11.47
CA GLY A 224 -10.64 -8.09 12.38
C GLY A 224 -12.04 -8.30 11.80
N SER A 225 -12.17 -8.30 10.47
CA SER A 225 -13.38 -8.65 9.72
C SER A 225 -13.14 -9.79 8.71
N GLY A 226 -12.15 -10.64 8.97
CA GLY A 226 -11.86 -11.81 8.15
C GLY A 226 -12.92 -12.90 8.28
N ALA A 227 -12.91 -13.85 7.34
CA ALA A 227 -13.90 -14.92 7.26
C ALA A 227 -13.90 -15.83 8.51
N HIS A 228 -12.73 -16.02 9.14
CA HIS A 228 -12.54 -16.95 10.26
C HIS A 228 -12.58 -16.28 11.64
N VAL A 229 -12.95 -15.00 11.74
CA VAL A 229 -12.96 -14.29 13.04
C VAL A 229 -13.91 -14.93 14.04
N ALA A 230 -15.08 -15.36 13.59
CA ALA A 230 -16.06 -16.02 14.46
C ALA A 230 -15.51 -17.34 15.01
N GLU A 231 -14.88 -18.13 14.15
CA GLU A 231 -14.26 -19.42 14.51
C GLU A 231 -13.07 -19.21 15.46
N ALA A 232 -12.19 -18.24 15.17
CA ALA A 232 -11.07 -17.88 16.03
C ALA A 232 -11.53 -17.46 17.44
N ARG A 233 -12.61 -16.67 17.55
CA ARG A 233 -13.20 -16.28 18.85
C ARG A 233 -13.78 -17.48 19.59
N GLN A 234 -14.40 -18.42 18.88
CA GLN A 234 -14.88 -19.65 19.48
C GLN A 234 -13.73 -20.51 20.05
N ARG A 235 -12.61 -20.63 19.31
CA ARG A 235 -11.41 -21.33 19.80
C ARG A 235 -10.85 -20.67 21.07
N LEU A 236 -10.80 -19.34 21.10
CA LEU A 236 -10.36 -18.58 22.28
C LEU A 236 -11.27 -18.80 23.49
N ALA A 237 -12.59 -18.75 23.30
CA ALA A 237 -13.54 -19.02 24.37
C ALA A 237 -13.36 -20.44 24.95
N ALA A 238 -13.00 -21.42 24.12
CA ALA A 238 -12.69 -22.78 24.58
C ALA A 238 -11.41 -22.83 25.43
N PHE A 239 -10.35 -22.09 25.07
CA PHE A 239 -9.15 -21.96 25.92
C PHE A 239 -9.48 -21.30 27.27
N ASP A 240 -10.27 -20.23 27.26
CA ASP A 240 -10.68 -19.53 28.48
C ASP A 240 -11.57 -20.42 29.37
N GLU A 241 -12.46 -21.21 28.76
CA GLU A 241 -13.25 -22.20 29.49
C GLU A 241 -12.38 -23.29 30.11
N GLN A 242 -11.42 -23.82 29.37
CA GLN A 242 -10.48 -24.81 29.89
C GLN A 242 -9.66 -24.25 31.05
N ALA A 243 -9.10 -23.04 30.91
CA ALA A 243 -8.34 -22.39 31.97
C ALA A 243 -9.20 -22.13 33.22
N ARG A 244 -10.48 -21.76 33.04
CA ARG A 244 -11.42 -21.64 34.17
C ARG A 244 -11.67 -22.96 34.87
N LYS A 245 -11.86 -24.06 34.13
CA LYS A 245 -12.03 -25.41 34.71
C LYS A 245 -10.79 -25.87 35.46
N GLU A 246 -9.61 -25.68 34.89
CA GLU A 246 -8.34 -26.02 35.56
C GLU A 246 -8.13 -25.19 36.85
N ALA A 247 -8.48 -23.90 36.82
CA ALA A 247 -8.42 -23.04 38.00
C ALA A 247 -9.45 -23.42 39.07
N ASP A 248 -10.66 -23.84 38.67
CA ASP A 248 -11.72 -24.37 39.54
C ASP A 248 -11.23 -25.64 40.26
N GLU A 249 -10.79 -26.65 39.49
CA GLU A 249 -10.25 -27.91 40.02
C GLU A 249 -9.05 -27.68 40.95
N LYS A 250 -8.13 -26.77 40.58
CA LYS A 250 -7.00 -26.42 41.44
C LYS A 250 -7.46 -25.80 42.76
N ALA A 251 -8.39 -24.85 42.70
CA ALA A 251 -8.90 -24.19 43.90
C ALA A 251 -9.68 -25.15 44.80
N TRP A 252 -10.39 -26.11 44.21
CA TRP A 252 -11.03 -27.19 44.93
C TRP A 252 -9.98 -28.07 45.63
N ALA A 253 -8.95 -28.55 44.92
CA ALA A 253 -7.88 -29.35 45.51
C ALA A 253 -7.13 -28.62 46.64
N ASP A 254 -6.89 -27.32 46.48
CA ASP A 254 -6.29 -26.48 47.53
C ASP A 254 -7.22 -26.37 48.76
N ALA A 255 -8.54 -26.29 48.56
CA ALA A 255 -9.52 -26.30 49.65
C ALA A 255 -9.63 -27.67 50.35
N GLU A 256 -9.58 -28.77 49.60
CA GLU A 256 -9.54 -30.13 50.15
C GLU A 256 -8.29 -30.34 51.00
N LYS A 257 -7.13 -29.88 50.51
CA LYS A 257 -5.86 -29.97 51.23
C LYS A 257 -5.86 -29.15 52.52
N ALA A 258 -6.47 -27.96 52.50
CA ALA A 258 -6.60 -27.14 53.71
C ALA A 258 -7.57 -27.75 54.72
N GLY A 259 -8.67 -28.35 54.26
CA GLY A 259 -9.63 -29.06 55.10
C GLY A 259 -10.35 -28.18 56.12
N THR A 260 -10.47 -26.87 55.88
CA THR A 260 -11.12 -25.90 56.78
C THR A 260 -12.43 -25.38 56.19
N ALA A 261 -13.36 -24.95 57.05
CA ALA A 261 -14.61 -24.34 56.57
C ALA A 261 -14.34 -23.03 55.80
N SER A 262 -13.32 -22.27 56.23
CA SER A 262 -12.90 -21.03 55.56
C SER A 262 -12.40 -21.28 54.13
N ALA A 263 -11.62 -22.34 53.90
CA ALA A 263 -11.09 -22.67 52.58
C ALA A 263 -12.20 -23.05 51.60
N PHE A 264 -13.14 -23.91 52.02
CA PHE A 264 -14.32 -24.26 51.19
C PHE A 264 -15.23 -23.05 50.95
N THR A 265 -15.40 -22.17 51.94
CA THR A 265 -16.17 -20.93 51.78
C THR A 265 -15.52 -19.99 50.76
N SER A 266 -14.21 -19.84 50.82
CA SER A 266 -13.43 -19.02 49.87
C SER A 266 -13.51 -19.58 48.45
N TYR A 267 -13.46 -20.91 48.29
CA TYR A 267 -13.69 -21.58 47.02
C TYR A 267 -15.07 -21.23 46.43
N VAL A 268 -16.14 -21.37 47.21
CA VAL A 268 -17.53 -21.06 46.76
C VAL A 268 -17.68 -19.58 46.38
N GLN A 269 -17.02 -18.67 47.10
CA GLN A 269 -17.03 -17.25 46.76
C GLN A 269 -16.34 -16.96 45.43
N LYS A 270 -15.21 -17.63 45.17
CA LYS A 270 -14.43 -17.45 43.95
C LYS A 270 -15.05 -18.15 42.73
N PHE A 271 -15.66 -19.32 42.94
CA PHE A 271 -16.23 -20.15 41.88
C PHE A 271 -17.71 -20.43 42.16
N GLY A 272 -18.56 -19.40 42.18
CA GLY A 272 -19.98 -19.52 42.57
C GLY A 272 -20.85 -20.47 41.72
N SER A 273 -20.38 -20.84 40.53
CA SER A 273 -20.99 -21.85 39.63
C SER A 273 -20.04 -23.00 39.29
N GLY A 274 -18.96 -23.17 40.05
CA GLY A 274 -18.00 -24.25 39.87
C GLY A 274 -18.59 -25.63 40.15
N ALA A 275 -17.94 -26.67 39.63
CA ALA A 275 -18.44 -28.05 39.71
C ALA A 275 -18.60 -28.53 41.16
N HIS A 276 -17.75 -28.04 42.08
CA HIS A 276 -17.69 -28.51 43.46
C HIS A 276 -18.45 -27.62 44.45
N VAL A 277 -19.22 -26.62 44.00
CA VAL A 277 -19.90 -25.67 44.90
C VAL A 277 -20.84 -26.33 45.89
N ALA A 278 -21.67 -27.27 45.42
CA ALA A 278 -22.63 -27.96 46.28
C ALA A 278 -21.91 -28.77 47.36
N GLU A 279 -20.82 -29.45 46.99
CA GLU A 279 -20.02 -30.24 47.90
C GLU A 279 -19.23 -29.36 48.88
N ALA A 280 -18.59 -28.29 48.40
CA ALA A 280 -17.88 -27.32 49.21
C ALA A 280 -18.77 -26.73 50.30
N ARG A 281 -20.01 -26.32 49.96
CA ARG A 281 -21.00 -25.82 50.92
C ARG A 281 -21.34 -26.86 51.99
N LYS A 282 -21.53 -28.11 51.60
CA LYS A 282 -21.82 -29.21 52.52
C LYS A 282 -20.65 -29.47 53.48
N ARG A 283 -19.42 -29.53 52.96
CA ARG A 283 -18.20 -29.74 53.77
C ARG A 283 -17.96 -28.56 54.72
N ALA A 284 -18.12 -27.32 54.26
CA ALA A 284 -18.03 -26.14 55.11
C ALA A 284 -19.03 -26.19 56.27
N ALA A 285 -20.31 -26.45 56.01
CA ALA A 285 -21.34 -26.53 57.06
C ALA A 285 -21.07 -27.64 58.09
N ALA A 286 -20.57 -28.80 57.63
CA ALA A 286 -20.19 -29.90 58.52
C ALA A 286 -19.02 -29.52 59.43
N LEU A 287 -17.96 -28.91 58.87
CA LEU A 287 -16.79 -28.46 59.60
C LEU A 287 -17.12 -27.33 60.59
N GLU A 288 -17.97 -26.37 60.22
CA GLU A 288 -18.43 -25.34 61.15
C GLU A 288 -19.27 -25.93 62.29
N THR A 289 -20.12 -26.93 61.99
CA THR A 289 -20.92 -27.61 63.02
C THR A 289 -20.01 -28.36 63.99
N GLN A 290 -18.95 -28.99 63.49
CA GLN A 290 -17.92 -29.59 64.33
C GLN A 290 -17.18 -28.53 65.16
N GLY A 291 -16.70 -27.46 64.52
CA GLY A 291 -16.01 -26.36 65.20
C GLY A 291 -16.86 -25.72 66.30
N ARG A 292 -18.16 -25.52 66.06
CA ARG A 292 -19.11 -25.00 67.07
C ARG A 292 -19.22 -25.89 68.32
N LYS A 293 -19.10 -27.20 68.18
CA LYS A 293 -19.11 -28.16 69.32
C LYS A 293 -17.79 -28.14 70.09
N GLU A 294 -16.69 -27.91 69.40
CA GLU A 294 -15.34 -28.09 69.94
C GLU A 294 -14.68 -26.77 70.40
N VAL A 295 -15.26 -25.61 70.09
CA VAL A 295 -14.86 -24.31 70.66
C VAL A 295 -15.63 -24.08 71.96
N PRO A 296 -14.94 -23.90 73.11
CA PRO A 296 -15.58 -23.64 74.39
C PRO A 296 -16.50 -22.42 74.35
N THR A 297 -17.63 -22.53 75.04
CA THR A 297 -18.57 -21.42 75.21
C THR A 297 -18.22 -20.68 76.51
N ILE A 298 -18.01 -19.38 76.41
CA ILE A 298 -17.78 -18.48 77.55
C ILE A 298 -18.91 -17.46 77.62
N ASP A 299 -19.18 -16.93 78.82
CA ASP A 299 -20.15 -15.85 79.02
C ASP A 299 -19.54 -14.52 78.56
N ILE A 300 -19.54 -14.32 77.25
CA ILE A 300 -18.90 -13.16 76.63
C ILE A 300 -19.61 -11.86 76.96
N GLN A 301 -20.91 -11.91 77.24
CA GLN A 301 -21.68 -10.75 77.67
C GLN A 301 -21.18 -10.23 79.01
N LYS A 302 -20.93 -11.13 79.96
CA LYS A 302 -20.31 -10.77 81.23
C LYS A 302 -18.88 -10.24 81.05
N THR A 303 -18.07 -10.85 80.19
CA THR A 303 -16.72 -10.34 79.89
C THR A 303 -16.79 -8.92 79.31
N CYS A 304 -17.60 -8.67 78.29
CA CYS A 304 -17.74 -7.36 77.66
C CYS A 304 -18.24 -6.29 78.66
N GLN A 305 -19.21 -6.61 79.52
CA GLN A 305 -19.70 -5.70 80.56
C GLN A 305 -18.62 -5.36 81.60
N LEU A 306 -17.85 -6.36 82.03
CA LEU A 306 -16.77 -6.16 82.99
C LEU A 306 -15.60 -5.38 82.38
N ALA A 307 -15.23 -5.64 81.13
CA ALA A 307 -14.21 -4.90 80.39
C ALA A 307 -14.61 -3.42 80.22
N ALA A 308 -15.85 -3.17 79.79
CA ALA A 308 -16.46 -1.86 79.75
C ALA A 308 -16.40 -1.12 81.09
N GLY A 309 -16.79 -1.81 82.18
CA GLY A 309 -16.77 -1.25 83.53
C GLY A 309 -15.35 -0.96 84.04
N ALA A 310 -14.36 -1.76 83.65
CA ALA A 310 -12.95 -1.53 83.97
C ALA A 310 -12.41 -0.29 83.25
N MET A 311 -12.77 -0.10 81.97
CA MET A 311 -12.37 1.07 81.18
C MET A 311 -12.93 2.37 81.76
N VAL A 312 -14.20 2.37 82.18
CA VAL A 312 -14.81 3.51 82.89
C VAL A 312 -14.08 3.84 84.19
N LYS A 313 -13.67 2.82 84.97
CA LYS A 313 -12.93 3.03 86.22
C LYS A 313 -11.53 3.60 86.00
N LEU A 314 -10.87 3.29 84.89
CA LEU A 314 -9.49 3.67 84.63
C LEU A 314 -9.37 5.02 83.89
N MET A 315 -10.26 5.29 82.94
CA MET A 315 -10.17 6.48 82.07
C MET A 315 -11.30 7.49 82.27
N GLY A 316 -12.24 7.22 83.19
CA GLY A 316 -13.46 8.01 83.35
C GLY A 316 -14.41 7.88 82.16
N GLY A 317 -15.59 8.50 82.26
CA GLY A 317 -16.64 8.45 81.24
C GLY A 317 -17.79 7.51 81.58
N THR A 318 -18.67 7.28 80.61
CA THR A 318 -19.81 6.36 80.73
C THR A 318 -19.70 5.30 79.65
N THR A 319 -19.91 4.03 79.99
CA THR A 319 -20.08 3.03 78.95
C THR A 319 -21.44 3.22 78.30
N THR A 320 -21.46 3.28 76.98
CA THR A 320 -22.71 3.25 76.23
C THR A 320 -23.07 1.83 75.86
N GLU A 321 -24.35 1.58 75.62
CA GLU A 321 -24.82 0.29 75.07
C GLU A 321 -24.15 -0.02 73.73
N GLN A 322 -23.77 1.01 72.96
CA GLN A 322 -23.03 0.87 71.70
C GLN A 322 -21.65 0.27 71.91
N ASP A 323 -20.93 0.63 72.97
CA ASP A 323 -19.59 0.09 73.27
C ASP A 323 -19.64 -1.41 73.62
N ILE A 324 -20.66 -1.81 74.38
CA ILE A 324 -20.90 -3.21 74.74
C ILE A 324 -21.27 -4.00 73.49
N ASN A 325 -22.14 -3.46 72.63
CA ASN A 325 -22.53 -4.11 71.38
C ASN A 325 -21.37 -4.24 70.39
N ALA A 326 -20.48 -3.26 70.31
CA ALA A 326 -19.27 -3.34 69.50
C ALA A 326 -18.31 -4.44 69.98
N CYS A 327 -18.15 -4.59 71.32
CA CYS A 327 -17.41 -5.70 71.91
C CYS A 327 -18.05 -7.06 71.57
N LEU A 328 -19.37 -7.18 71.74
CA LEU A 328 -20.07 -8.43 71.43
C LEU A 328 -19.93 -8.84 69.96
N ASP A 329 -20.03 -7.88 69.03
CA ASP A 329 -19.85 -8.13 67.60
C ASP A 329 -18.43 -8.60 67.26
N SER A 330 -17.40 -7.95 67.80
CA SER A 330 -16.01 -8.33 67.54
C SER A 330 -15.68 -9.71 68.12
N GLU A 331 -16.15 -10.00 69.34
CA GLU A 331 -15.97 -11.29 69.99
C GLU A 331 -16.71 -12.42 69.28
N GLN A 332 -17.93 -12.15 68.80
CA GLN A 332 -18.69 -13.12 68.03
C GLN A 332 -18.01 -13.42 66.69
N LYS A 333 -17.51 -12.39 66.00
CA LYS A 333 -16.72 -12.56 64.77
C LYS A 333 -15.45 -13.35 65.02
N ALA A 334 -14.74 -13.08 66.12
CA ALA A 334 -13.54 -13.83 66.49
C ALA A 334 -13.86 -15.30 66.76
N ARG A 335 -14.94 -15.57 67.50
CA ARG A 335 -15.43 -16.93 67.75
C ARG A 335 -15.73 -17.67 66.44
N ASP A 336 -16.44 -17.01 65.53
CA ASP A 336 -16.79 -17.59 64.23
C ASP A 336 -15.56 -17.86 63.37
N GLN A 337 -14.54 -16.99 63.44
CA GLN A 337 -13.27 -17.23 62.75
C GLN A 337 -12.51 -18.43 63.33
N ILE A 338 -12.42 -18.54 64.67
CA ILE A 338 -11.83 -19.71 65.33
C ILE A 338 -12.55 -20.99 64.91
N ILE A 339 -13.88 -20.98 64.84
CA ILE A 339 -14.68 -22.13 64.38
C ILE A 339 -14.30 -22.53 62.96
N LYS A 340 -14.18 -21.56 62.06
CA LYS A 340 -13.91 -21.81 60.63
C LYS A 340 -12.52 -22.37 60.39
N ASP A 341 -11.52 -21.85 61.10
CA ASP A 341 -10.10 -22.19 60.92
C ASP A 341 -9.58 -23.18 61.97
N ARG A 342 -10.47 -23.74 62.79
CA ARG A 342 -10.10 -24.61 63.92
C ARG A 342 -9.15 -25.75 63.53
N ALA A 343 -9.34 -26.34 62.35
CA ALA A 343 -8.51 -27.44 61.86
C ALA A 343 -7.05 -27.02 61.60
N THR A 344 -6.79 -25.73 61.37
CA THR A 344 -5.43 -25.20 61.16
C THR A 344 -4.59 -25.09 62.43
N TYR A 345 -5.24 -25.01 63.59
CA TYR A 345 -4.55 -24.87 64.86
C TYR A 345 -4.17 -26.23 65.46
N SER A 346 -2.97 -26.32 66.03
CA SER A 346 -2.49 -27.55 66.67
C SER A 346 -3.32 -27.86 67.93
N SER A 347 -3.39 -29.13 68.34
CA SER A 347 -4.03 -29.49 69.60
C SER A 347 -3.35 -28.83 70.81
N ALA A 348 -2.04 -28.65 70.76
CA ALA A 348 -1.27 -27.99 71.82
C ALA A 348 -1.67 -26.51 71.97
N ASP A 349 -1.76 -25.79 70.86
CA ASP A 349 -2.17 -24.38 70.83
C ASP A 349 -3.58 -24.18 71.33
N LYS A 350 -4.50 -25.07 70.92
CA LYS A 350 -5.89 -25.01 71.39
C LYS A 350 -5.95 -25.07 72.91
N VAL A 351 -5.17 -25.96 73.53
CA VAL A 351 -5.08 -26.07 74.99
C VAL A 351 -4.37 -24.84 75.60
N GLN A 352 -3.32 -24.35 74.95
CA GLN A 352 -2.53 -23.22 75.46
C GLN A 352 -3.30 -21.90 75.41
N CYS A 353 -3.93 -21.60 74.27
CA CYS A 353 -4.58 -20.32 73.98
C CYS A 353 -6.02 -20.25 74.51
N MET A 354 -6.81 -21.33 74.38
CA MET A 354 -8.25 -21.29 74.66
C MET A 354 -8.60 -21.58 76.12
N ARG A 355 -8.00 -20.81 77.03
CA ARG A 355 -8.17 -20.99 78.48
C ARG A 355 -9.47 -20.33 78.94
N THR A 356 -10.43 -21.13 79.40
CA THR A 356 -11.72 -20.64 79.91
C THR A 356 -11.66 -20.16 81.37
N GLY A 357 -10.66 -20.59 82.14
CA GLY A 357 -10.55 -20.32 83.58
C GLY A 357 -9.72 -19.09 83.98
N VAL A 358 -9.29 -18.26 83.02
CA VAL A 358 -8.53 -17.03 83.29
C VAL A 358 -9.45 -15.85 83.59
N TYR A 359 -8.90 -14.78 84.17
CA TYR A 359 -9.64 -13.55 84.40
C TYR A 359 -10.01 -12.88 83.08
N LEU A 360 -11.31 -12.77 82.78
CA LEU A 360 -11.91 -12.20 81.56
C LEU A 360 -11.47 -12.89 80.24
N PRO A 361 -11.94 -14.13 79.97
CA PRO A 361 -11.64 -14.79 78.70
C PRO A 361 -12.30 -14.06 77.53
N SER A 362 -11.56 -13.94 76.41
CA SER A 362 -11.96 -13.29 75.17
C SER A 362 -11.66 -14.19 73.96
N TYR A 363 -12.59 -14.28 73.02
CA TYR A 363 -12.38 -14.96 71.75
C TYR A 363 -11.41 -14.21 70.84
N VAL A 364 -11.38 -12.87 70.89
CA VAL A 364 -10.41 -12.06 70.14
C VAL A 364 -8.98 -12.37 70.59
N GLU A 365 -8.74 -12.46 71.91
CA GLU A 365 -7.44 -12.84 72.45
C GLU A 365 -7.05 -14.27 72.08
N TRP A 366 -8.00 -15.21 72.17
CA TRP A 366 -7.75 -16.59 71.76
C TRP A 366 -7.40 -16.69 70.28
N LEU A 367 -8.16 -16.01 69.41
CA LEU A 367 -7.89 -15.99 67.96
C LEU A 367 -6.49 -15.47 67.69
N THR A 368 -6.14 -14.34 68.29
CA THR A 368 -4.81 -13.72 68.11
C THR A 368 -3.69 -14.67 68.57
N CYS A 369 -3.83 -15.30 69.74
CA CYS A 369 -2.89 -16.29 70.24
C CYS A 369 -2.75 -17.48 69.28
N LEU A 370 -3.86 -18.03 68.81
CA LEU A 370 -3.88 -19.17 67.90
C LEU A 370 -3.23 -18.85 66.54
N GLU A 371 -3.48 -17.64 66.01
CA GLU A 371 -2.87 -17.18 64.76
C GLU A 371 -1.37 -16.97 64.89
N MET A 372 -0.93 -16.33 65.99
CA MET A 372 0.49 -16.14 66.27
C MET A 372 1.22 -17.48 66.40
N GLU A 373 0.69 -18.42 67.18
CA GLU A 373 1.32 -19.74 67.38
C GLU A 373 1.36 -20.56 66.09
N ARG A 374 0.30 -20.48 65.27
CA ARG A 374 0.27 -21.07 63.93
C ARG A 374 1.35 -20.48 63.03
N ASP A 375 1.48 -19.16 63.01
CA ASP A 375 2.39 -18.48 62.09
C ASP A 375 3.86 -18.68 62.51
N VAL A 376 4.15 -18.72 63.82
CA VAL A 376 5.45 -19.13 64.36
C VAL A 376 5.83 -20.54 63.89
N ARG A 377 4.90 -21.51 63.97
CA ARG A 377 5.16 -22.86 63.47
C ARG A 377 5.42 -22.92 61.98
N LYS A 378 4.69 -22.14 61.17
CA LYS A 378 4.94 -22.06 59.72
C LYS A 378 6.35 -21.56 59.44
N MET A 379 6.79 -20.50 60.12
CA MET A 379 8.16 -19.98 59.98
C MET A 379 9.22 -21.02 60.35
N GLN A 380 9.03 -21.74 61.47
CA GLN A 380 9.94 -22.82 61.89
C GLN A 380 10.00 -23.99 60.89
N GLN A 381 8.89 -24.26 60.19
CA GLN A 381 8.84 -25.25 59.11
C GLN A 381 9.58 -24.74 57.86
N GLU A 382 9.35 -23.49 57.45
CA GLU A 382 10.02 -22.89 56.29
C GLU A 382 11.54 -22.78 56.48
N GLU A 383 12.02 -22.42 57.68
CA GLU A 383 13.44 -22.43 58.01
C GLU A 383 14.05 -23.84 57.94
N ARG A 384 13.28 -24.88 58.29
CA ARG A 384 13.69 -26.29 58.16
C ARG A 384 13.74 -26.78 56.71
N PHE A 385 12.99 -26.16 55.80
CA PHE A 385 12.99 -26.48 54.36
C PHE A 385 13.84 -25.52 53.51
N GLY A 386 14.46 -24.50 54.11
CA GLY A 386 15.14 -23.40 53.42
C GLY A 386 16.56 -23.11 53.89
N ALA A 387 17.45 -24.12 53.90
CA ALA A 387 18.90 -23.90 53.89
C ALA A 387 19.46 -23.98 52.45
N GLY A 388 18.96 -23.13 51.55
CA GLY A 388 19.67 -22.76 50.32
C GLY A 388 20.68 -21.64 50.63
N PRO A 389 21.82 -21.53 49.92
CA PRO A 389 22.90 -20.64 50.31
C PRO A 389 22.53 -19.19 50.01
N TRP A 390 21.93 -18.51 50.97
CA TRP A 390 21.81 -17.06 50.93
C TRP A 390 23.17 -16.43 51.25
N THR A 391 23.94 -16.08 50.23
CA THR A 391 25.07 -15.16 50.38
C THR A 391 24.52 -13.74 50.46
N LEU A 392 24.58 -13.13 51.65
CA LEU A 392 24.39 -11.69 51.80
C LEU A 392 25.41 -10.95 50.88
N PRO A 393 25.02 -9.89 50.16
CA PRO A 393 25.98 -9.10 49.39
C PRO A 393 26.98 -8.45 50.34
N ARG A 394 28.27 -8.80 50.22
CA ARG A 394 29.36 -8.07 50.89
C ARG A 394 29.45 -6.66 50.31
N VAL A 395 29.08 -5.66 51.11
CA VAL A 395 29.43 -4.27 50.83
C VAL A 395 30.95 -4.13 50.95
N LYS A 396 31.60 -3.62 49.90
CA LYS A 396 33.05 -3.36 49.91
C LYS A 396 33.37 -2.22 50.89
N PRO A 397 34.40 -2.33 51.74
CA PRO A 397 34.85 -1.20 52.55
C PRO A 397 35.34 -0.07 51.63
N ALA A 398 34.88 1.15 51.88
CA ALA A 398 35.38 2.34 51.21
C ALA A 398 36.88 2.52 51.52
N ILE A 399 37.72 2.49 50.49
CA ILE A 399 39.13 2.85 50.58
C ILE A 399 39.19 4.36 50.69
N ASN A 400 39.37 4.87 51.91
CA ASN A 400 39.96 6.18 52.14
C ASN A 400 41.47 6.05 51.97
N SER A 401 41.99 6.29 50.76
CA SER A 401 43.41 6.54 50.56
C SER A 401 43.66 8.04 50.71
N VAL A 402 43.94 8.43 51.96
CA VAL A 402 44.65 9.68 52.29
C VAL A 402 46.06 9.55 51.70
N GLY A 403 46.48 10.56 50.95
CA GLY A 403 47.72 10.55 50.18
C GLY A 403 49.01 10.58 51.01
N ARG A 404 50.12 10.26 50.34
CA ARG A 404 51.17 11.24 50.00
C ARG A 404 52.12 10.62 48.97
#